data_AF-A7BHI7-F1
#
_entry.id   AF-A7BHI7-F1
#
_cell.length_a   1.000
_cell.length_b   1.000
_cell.length_c   1.000
_cell.angle_alpha   90.00
_cell.angle_beta   90.00
_cell.angle_gamma   90.00
#
_symmetry.space_group_name_H-M   'P 1'
#
loop_
_entity.id
_entity.type
_entity.pdbx_description
1 polymer ?
#
loop_
_entity_poly.entity_id
_entity_poly.type
_entity_poly.pdbx_seq_one_letter_code
_entity_poly.pdbx_strand_id
1 'polypeptide(L)'
;RGSNVAYISMVLFWGVLMCYLMFASVFITVKSIQSELADGIFNVAEILKNQVFYTLIVSLASTYVLWFVVSFLFFDPWHMFTSFIQYLILVPTYINVLNVYAFCNTHDITWGTKGDDKAEKLPSANLKPGGKIDVNIPTDDGDLNAQYEAELNHISHKAPEEKREVSMSEKQDDYYRGFRSRVVLFWIIC
;
A
#
# COMPACT_ATOMS: atom_id res chain seq x y z
N ARG A 1 15.16 -4.87 -8.90
CA ARG A 1 15.03 -4.71 -7.43
C ARG A 1 15.75 -3.43 -7.01
N GLY A 2 15.14 -2.28 -7.26
CA GLY A 2 15.64 -0.98 -6.80
C GLY A 2 15.50 -0.87 -5.28
N SER A 3 16.51 -0.28 -4.63
CA SER A 3 16.82 -0.31 -3.19
C SER A 3 15.61 -0.30 -2.23
N ASN A 4 15.09 -1.48 -1.88
CA ASN A 4 14.13 -1.66 -0.79
C ASN A 4 14.61 -0.99 0.52
N VAL A 5 15.92 -0.99 0.75
CA VAL A 5 16.55 -0.37 1.92
C VAL A 5 16.37 1.15 1.94
N ALA A 6 16.51 1.84 0.81
CA ALA A 6 16.33 3.29 0.76
C ALA A 6 14.87 3.67 1.03
N TYR A 7 13.93 2.94 0.43
CA TYR A 7 12.50 3.14 0.66
C TYR A 7 12.12 2.90 2.13
N ILE A 8 12.55 1.79 2.72
CA ILE A 8 12.31 1.48 4.14
C ILE A 8 12.93 2.55 5.05
N SER A 9 14.15 3.03 4.74
CA SER A 9 14.79 4.09 5.52
C SER A 9 14.00 5.40 5.53
N MET A 10 13.41 5.78 4.39
CA MET A 10 12.58 6.98 4.25
C MET A 10 11.25 6.85 4.99
N VAL A 11 10.61 5.68 4.87
CA VAL A 11 9.36 5.38 5.60
C VAL A 11 9.59 5.46 7.11
N LEU A 12 10.69 4.89 7.60
CA LEU A 12 11.05 4.94 9.02
C LEU A 12 11.37 6.37 9.48
N PHE A 13 12.12 7.14 8.68
CA PHE A 13 12.42 8.54 8.98
C PHE A 13 11.14 9.38 9.15
N TRP A 14 10.24 9.34 8.16
CA TRP A 14 8.98 10.07 8.21
C TRP A 14 8.06 9.56 9.33
N GLY A 15 8.03 8.25 9.59
CA GLY A 15 7.26 7.68 10.69
C GLY A 15 7.73 8.14 12.07
N VAL A 16 9.04 8.14 12.32
CA VAL A 16 9.61 8.65 13.59
C VAL A 16 9.34 10.14 13.76
N LEU A 17 9.51 10.93 12.68
CA LEU A 17 9.21 12.36 12.70
C LEU A 17 7.73 12.60 13.02
N MET A 18 6.81 11.81 12.45
CA MET A 18 5.38 11.96 12.70
C MET A 18 4.97 11.57 14.12
N CYS A 19 5.57 10.51 14.67
CA CYS A 19 5.41 10.16 16.09
C CYS A 19 5.84 11.31 16.99
N TYR A 20 6.98 11.95 16.69
CA TYR A 20 7.46 13.11 17.45
C TYR A 20 6.49 14.30 17.34
N LEU A 21 6.02 14.63 16.14
CA LEU A 21 5.06 15.72 15.93
C LEU A 21 3.72 15.45 16.63
N MET A 22 3.21 14.23 16.61
CA MET A 22 2.00 13.85 17.33
C MET A 22 2.18 14.03 18.83
N PHE A 23 3.30 13.56 19.39
CA PHE A 23 3.61 13.74 20.81
C PHE A 23 3.72 15.23 21.17
N ALA A 24 4.46 16.01 20.38
CA ALA A 24 4.62 17.44 20.60
C ALA A 24 3.27 18.19 20.52
N SER A 25 2.43 17.85 19.54
CA SER A 25 1.09 18.43 19.38
C SER A 25 0.23 18.18 20.62
N VAL A 26 0.13 16.93 21.08
CA VAL A 26 -0.63 16.58 22.29
C VAL A 26 -0.06 17.29 23.52
N PHE A 27 1.26 17.33 23.66
CA PHE A 27 1.93 18.01 24.78
C PHE A 27 1.63 19.51 24.82
N ILE A 28 1.72 20.19 23.66
CA ILE A 28 1.41 21.62 23.53
C ILE A 28 -0.06 21.86 23.83
N THR A 29 -0.98 21.05 23.31
CA THR A 29 -2.42 21.18 23.58
C THR A 29 -2.72 21.05 25.08
N VAL A 30 -2.16 20.06 25.77
CA VAL A 30 -2.36 19.89 27.22
C VAL A 30 -1.79 21.09 27.99
N LYS A 31 -0.59 21.55 27.65
CA LYS A 31 0.02 22.72 28.28
C LYS A 31 -0.75 24.02 28.02
N SER A 32 -1.27 24.21 26.81
CA SER A 32 -2.11 25.34 26.45
C SER A 32 -3.39 25.35 27.28
N ILE A 33 -4.06 24.20 27.39
CA ILE A 33 -5.27 24.06 28.21
C ILE A 33 -4.97 24.33 29.70
N GLN A 34 -3.86 23.81 30.22
CA GLN A 34 -3.44 24.09 31.62
C GLN A 34 -3.12 25.57 31.86
N SER A 35 -2.54 26.27 30.89
CA SER A 35 -2.25 27.70 30.99
C SER A 35 -3.53 28.54 31.02
N GLU A 36 -4.50 28.23 30.18
CA GLU A 36 -5.82 28.90 30.14
C GLU A 36 -6.65 28.59 31.41
N LEU A 37 -6.38 27.45 32.06
CA LEU A 37 -7.07 27.03 33.28
C LEU A 37 -6.48 27.59 34.58
N ALA A 38 -5.30 28.20 34.52
CA ALA A 38 -4.65 28.78 35.70
C ALA A 38 -5.46 29.94 36.31
N ASP A 39 -6.32 30.59 35.50
CA ASP A 39 -7.22 31.67 35.94
C ASP A 39 -8.51 31.15 36.63
N GLY A 40 -8.70 29.83 36.77
CA GLY A 40 -9.69 29.24 37.66
C GLY A 40 -11.16 29.25 37.19
N ILE A 41 -11.44 29.76 35.98
CA ILE A 41 -12.80 29.81 35.42
C ILE A 41 -12.87 28.88 34.21
N PHE A 42 -13.36 27.65 34.40
CA PHE A 42 -13.60 26.70 33.30
C PHE A 42 -14.85 27.11 32.52
N ASN A 43 -14.79 28.20 31.76
CA ASN A 43 -15.88 28.60 30.86
C ASN A 43 -15.62 28.02 29.48
N VAL A 44 -16.29 26.91 29.17
CA VAL A 44 -16.36 26.37 27.79
C VAL A 44 -16.81 27.46 26.81
N ALA A 45 -17.60 28.44 27.28
CA ALA A 45 -18.01 29.62 26.52
C ALA A 45 -16.86 30.57 26.15
N GLU A 46 -15.80 30.68 26.94
CA GLU A 46 -14.63 31.52 26.62
C GLU A 46 -13.73 30.86 25.58
N ILE A 47 -13.62 29.53 25.66
CA ILE A 47 -12.95 28.70 24.65
C ILE A 47 -13.66 28.82 23.29
N LEU A 48 -15.00 28.84 23.28
CA LEU A 48 -15.81 29.05 22.08
C LEU A 48 -15.80 30.52 21.58
N LYS A 49 -15.48 31.49 22.45
CA LYS A 49 -15.32 32.91 22.05
C LYS A 49 -14.02 33.14 21.28
N ASN A 50 -12.97 32.35 21.53
CA ASN A 50 -11.75 32.43 20.75
C ASN A 50 -11.98 31.80 19.36
N GLN A 51 -12.22 32.66 18.37
CA GLN A 51 -12.55 32.26 17.00
C GLN A 51 -11.50 31.32 16.39
N VAL A 52 -10.21 31.51 16.70
CA VAL A 52 -9.13 30.67 16.17
C VAL A 52 -9.18 29.28 16.78
N PHE A 53 -9.36 29.18 18.09
CA PHE A 53 -9.46 27.90 18.79
C PHE A 53 -10.74 27.13 18.42
N TYR A 54 -11.86 27.84 18.34
CA TYR A 54 -13.15 27.26 17.93
C TYR A 54 -13.09 26.65 16.52
N THR A 55 -12.60 27.43 15.55
CA THR A 55 -12.52 26.97 14.15
C THR A 55 -11.59 25.77 14.00
N LEU A 56 -10.47 25.74 14.74
CA LEU A 56 -9.53 24.63 14.75
C LEU A 56 -10.16 23.35 15.33
N ILE A 57 -10.81 23.44 16.50
CA ILE A 57 -11.47 22.28 17.13
C ILE A 57 -12.61 21.77 16.26
N VAL A 58 -13.47 22.66 15.76
CA VAL A 58 -14.62 22.24 14.94
C VAL A 58 -14.16 21.61 13.64
N SER A 59 -13.09 22.12 13.02
CA SER A 59 -12.52 21.52 11.81
C SER A 59 -11.98 20.10 12.07
N LEU A 60 -11.19 19.91 13.14
CA LEU A 60 -10.66 18.60 13.52
C LEU A 60 -11.77 17.62 13.91
N ALA A 61 -12.70 18.06 14.76
CA ALA A 61 -13.82 17.24 15.19
C ALA A 61 -14.71 16.85 14.01
N SER A 62 -15.03 17.77 13.11
CA SER A 62 -15.80 17.49 11.90
C SER A 62 -15.12 16.42 11.04
N THR A 63 -13.79 16.54 10.83
CA THR A 63 -13.02 15.58 10.03
C THR A 63 -13.12 14.16 10.61
N TYR A 64 -12.90 13.99 11.92
CA TYR A 64 -12.92 12.67 12.55
C TYR A 64 -14.33 12.12 12.75
N VAL A 65 -15.30 12.97 13.10
CA VAL A 65 -16.72 12.57 13.24
C VAL A 65 -17.28 12.12 11.91
N LEU A 66 -16.98 12.84 10.81
CA LEU A 66 -17.42 12.44 9.48
C LEU A 66 -16.83 11.08 9.09
N TRP A 67 -15.54 10.85 9.34
CA TRP A 67 -14.93 9.53 9.14
C TRP A 67 -15.67 8.44 9.90
N PHE A 68 -15.94 8.66 11.19
CA PHE A 68 -16.67 7.69 12.00
C PHE A 68 -18.08 7.41 11.46
N VAL A 69 -18.84 8.45 11.12
CA VAL A 69 -20.19 8.31 10.54
C VAL A 69 -20.16 7.54 9.23
N VAL A 70 -19.19 7.83 8.36
CA VAL A 70 -19.01 7.11 7.09
C VAL A 70 -18.67 5.64 7.34
N SER A 71 -17.76 5.33 8.27
CA SER A 71 -17.42 3.94 8.59
C SER A 71 -18.61 3.14 9.14
N PHE A 72 -19.52 3.77 9.89
CA PHE A 72 -20.78 3.15 10.31
C PHE A 72 -21.76 2.94 9.15
N LEU A 73 -21.85 3.89 8.20
CA LEU A 73 -22.66 3.74 7.00
C LEU A 73 -22.18 2.58 6.11
N PHE A 74 -20.86 2.34 6.09
CA PHE A 74 -20.23 1.20 5.39
C PHE A 74 -20.28 -0.12 6.18
N PHE A 75 -20.92 -0.16 7.35
CA PHE A 75 -21.06 -1.34 8.22
C PHE A 75 -19.73 -1.99 8.67
N ASP A 76 -18.61 -1.28 8.59
CA ASP A 76 -17.32 -1.73 9.10
C ASP A 76 -16.60 -0.58 9.81
N PRO A 77 -16.90 -0.29 11.07
CA PRO A 77 -16.18 0.71 11.85
C PRO A 77 -14.83 0.20 12.39
N TRP A 78 -14.55 -1.10 12.25
CA TRP A 78 -13.44 -1.74 12.96
C TRP A 78 -12.06 -1.28 12.46
N HIS A 79 -11.96 -0.95 11.17
CA HIS A 79 -10.72 -0.43 10.58
C HIS A 79 -10.25 0.90 11.21
N MET A 80 -11.17 1.71 11.75
CA MET A 80 -10.82 2.94 12.46
C MET A 80 -10.19 2.68 13.83
N PHE A 81 -10.39 1.51 14.44
CA PHE A 81 -9.78 1.20 15.73
C PHE A 81 -8.48 0.42 15.57
N THR A 82 -8.40 -0.46 14.58
CA THR A 82 -7.24 -1.32 14.36
C THR A 82 -6.10 -0.62 13.61
N SER A 83 -6.42 0.22 12.62
CA SER A 83 -5.44 0.75 11.67
C SER A 83 -5.23 2.26 11.77
N PHE A 84 -5.97 2.97 12.63
CA PHE A 84 -5.94 4.43 12.66
C PHE A 84 -4.60 5.03 13.12
N ILE A 85 -4.02 4.48 14.18
CA ILE A 85 -2.71 4.95 14.67
C ILE A 85 -1.62 4.67 13.61
N GLN A 86 -1.67 3.49 12.99
CA GLN A 86 -0.73 3.12 11.92
C GLN A 86 -0.88 4.07 10.73
N TYR A 87 -2.12 4.39 10.35
CA TYR A 87 -2.42 5.34 9.31
C TYR A 87 -1.84 6.72 9.61
N LEU A 88 -2.11 7.30 10.80
CA LEU A 88 -1.62 8.62 11.19
C LEU A 88 -0.09 8.74 11.11
N ILE A 89 0.62 7.68 11.51
CA ILE A 89 2.09 7.63 11.45
C ILE A 89 2.58 7.57 9.99
N LEU A 90 1.85 6.89 9.10
CA LEU A 90 2.23 6.70 7.70
C LEU A 90 1.75 7.81 6.75
N VAL A 91 0.84 8.70 7.19
CA VAL A 91 0.36 9.85 6.39
C VAL A 91 1.48 10.63 5.69
N PRO A 92 2.54 11.11 6.36
CA PRO A 92 3.60 11.87 5.69
C PRO A 92 4.37 11.05 4.66
N THR A 93 4.50 9.74 4.88
CA THR A 93 5.09 8.81 3.91
C THR A 93 4.20 8.70 2.67
N TYR A 94 2.88 8.58 2.84
CA TYR A 94 1.95 8.52 1.72
C TYR A 94 1.93 9.83 0.92
N ILE A 95 1.95 10.98 1.59
CA ILE A 95 1.92 12.28 0.92
C ILE A 95 3.25 12.57 0.21
N ASN A 96 4.39 12.30 0.84
CA ASN A 96 5.68 12.70 0.29
C ASN A 96 6.32 11.62 -0.59
N VAL A 97 6.34 10.37 -0.14
CA VAL A 97 7.06 9.29 -0.83
C VAL A 97 6.24 8.71 -1.98
N LEU A 98 4.95 8.41 -1.77
CA LEU A 98 4.14 7.81 -2.84
C LEU A 98 3.87 8.80 -3.97
N ASN A 99 3.59 10.07 -3.67
CA ASN A 99 3.35 11.07 -4.73
C ASN A 99 4.60 11.28 -5.60
N VAL A 100 5.77 11.44 -4.99
CA VAL A 100 7.03 11.57 -5.74
C VAL A 100 7.32 10.31 -6.56
N TYR A 101 7.11 9.14 -5.97
CA TYR A 101 7.30 7.87 -6.68
C TYR A 101 6.34 7.73 -7.86
N ALA A 102 5.07 8.14 -7.70
CA ALA A 102 4.08 8.15 -8.77
C ALA A 102 4.50 9.09 -9.90
N PHE A 103 4.90 10.33 -9.60
CA PHE A 103 5.36 11.29 -10.61
C PHE A 103 6.62 10.83 -11.35
N CYS A 104 7.55 10.18 -10.66
CA CYS A 104 8.77 9.65 -11.28
C CYS A 104 8.49 8.46 -12.20
N ASN A 105 7.41 7.72 -11.96
CA ASN A 105 7.05 6.51 -12.69
C ASN A 105 5.78 6.65 -13.54
N THR A 106 5.27 7.87 -13.78
CA THR A 106 4.09 8.12 -14.63
C THR A 106 4.19 7.52 -16.03
N HIS A 107 5.42 7.35 -16.54
CA HIS A 107 5.71 6.74 -17.84
C HIS A 107 5.52 5.22 -17.89
N ASP A 108 5.31 4.57 -16.75
CA ASP A 108 5.32 3.11 -16.60
C ASP A 108 3.96 2.62 -16.04
N ILE A 109 2.92 2.69 -16.87
CA ILE A 109 1.53 2.28 -16.57
C ILE A 109 1.35 0.75 -16.73
N THR A 110 2.42 -0.03 -16.59
CA THR A 110 2.36 -1.51 -16.58
C THR A 110 2.31 -2.05 -15.16
N TRP A 111 1.45 -1.45 -14.34
CA TRP A 111 1.00 -2.05 -13.09
C TRP A 111 0.13 -3.27 -13.39
N GLY A 112 0.52 -4.45 -12.91
CA GLY A 112 -0.29 -5.67 -12.96
C GLY A 112 -0.04 -6.64 -14.11
N THR A 113 0.73 -6.29 -15.16
CA THR A 113 1.03 -7.20 -16.29
C THR A 113 2.52 -7.49 -16.50
N LYS A 114 3.41 -6.85 -15.70
CA LYS A 114 4.84 -7.13 -15.70
C LYS A 114 5.09 -8.56 -15.23
N GLY A 115 5.13 -9.50 -16.16
CA GLY A 115 5.37 -10.93 -15.92
C GLY A 115 4.63 -11.83 -16.90
N ASP A 116 3.47 -11.38 -17.39
CA ASP A 116 2.55 -12.19 -18.20
C ASP A 116 2.63 -11.88 -19.71
N ASP A 117 3.64 -11.12 -20.13
CA ASP A 117 3.88 -10.78 -21.56
C ASP A 117 4.44 -11.96 -22.38
N LYS A 118 4.54 -13.16 -21.78
CA LYS A 118 4.84 -14.38 -22.52
C LYS A 118 3.59 -15.22 -22.54
N ALA A 119 2.93 -15.28 -23.69
CA ALA A 119 1.89 -16.24 -23.96
C ALA A 119 2.35 -17.62 -23.44
N GLU A 120 1.58 -18.20 -22.52
CA GLU A 120 1.78 -19.55 -22.02
C GLU A 120 2.03 -20.45 -23.24
N LYS A 121 3.18 -21.14 -23.27
CA LYS A 121 3.51 -22.02 -24.40
C LYS A 121 2.50 -23.15 -24.40
N LEU A 122 1.42 -22.98 -25.16
CA LEU A 122 0.47 -24.05 -25.43
C LEU A 122 1.25 -25.28 -25.90
N PRO A 123 0.96 -26.47 -25.36
CA PRO A 123 1.61 -27.69 -25.83
C PRO A 123 1.38 -27.79 -27.33
N SER A 124 2.46 -27.82 -28.10
CA SER A 124 2.40 -27.91 -29.56
C SER A 124 1.72 -29.21 -29.95
N ALA A 125 0.54 -29.12 -30.56
CA ALA A 125 -0.15 -30.25 -31.14
C ALA A 125 0.72 -30.89 -32.23
N ASN A 126 1.30 -32.06 -31.95
CA ASN A 126 2.04 -32.82 -32.95
C ASN A 126 1.04 -33.62 -33.79
N LEU A 127 0.90 -33.25 -35.05
CA LEU A 127 0.06 -33.96 -36.02
C LEU A 127 0.78 -35.22 -36.52
N LYS A 128 0.21 -36.41 -36.27
CA LYS A 128 0.58 -37.65 -36.96
C LYS A 128 -0.23 -37.79 -38.27
N PRO A 129 0.24 -38.59 -39.26
CA PRO A 129 -0.43 -38.70 -40.55
C PRO A 129 -1.77 -39.41 -40.37
N GLY A 130 -2.88 -38.68 -40.54
CA GLY A 130 -4.24 -39.18 -40.32
C GLY A 130 -5.27 -38.16 -39.84
N GLY A 131 -4.88 -36.90 -39.58
CA GLY A 131 -5.84 -35.80 -39.35
C GLY A 131 -6.58 -35.85 -38.01
N LYS A 132 -6.17 -36.71 -37.07
CA LYS A 132 -6.69 -36.72 -35.70
C LYS A 132 -5.67 -36.04 -34.78
N ILE A 133 -6.15 -35.05 -34.05
CA ILE A 133 -5.42 -34.35 -33.00
C ILE A 133 -5.58 -35.22 -31.74
N ASP A 134 -4.50 -35.81 -31.23
CA ASP A 134 -4.51 -36.41 -29.90
C ASP A 134 -4.56 -35.28 -28.86
N VAL A 135 -5.78 -34.77 -28.63
CA VAL A 135 -6.07 -34.07 -27.38
C VAL A 135 -6.38 -35.17 -26.38
N ASN A 136 -5.56 -35.31 -25.35
CA ASN A 136 -5.76 -36.26 -24.27
C ASN A 136 -6.97 -35.83 -23.43
N ILE A 137 -8.18 -35.98 -23.99
CA ILE A 137 -9.43 -35.75 -23.27
C ILE A 137 -9.81 -37.12 -22.70
N PRO A 138 -9.67 -37.33 -21.38
CA PRO A 138 -10.04 -38.61 -20.77
C PRO A 138 -11.50 -38.91 -21.09
N THR A 139 -11.74 -40.01 -21.80
CA THR A 139 -13.09 -40.40 -22.25
C THR A 139 -13.68 -41.52 -21.37
N ASP A 140 -12.95 -41.93 -20.32
CA ASP A 140 -13.30 -43.01 -19.39
C ASP A 140 -13.42 -42.46 -17.95
N ASP A 141 -14.47 -42.84 -17.24
CA ASP A 141 -14.83 -42.26 -15.94
C ASP A 141 -13.76 -42.49 -14.86
N GLY A 142 -12.97 -43.56 -14.99
CA GLY A 142 -11.86 -43.86 -14.07
C GLY A 142 -10.64 -42.95 -14.24
N ASP A 143 -10.35 -42.51 -15.46
CA ASP A 143 -9.26 -41.58 -15.78
C ASP A 143 -9.61 -40.16 -15.31
N LEU A 144 -10.90 -39.79 -15.38
CA LEU A 144 -11.39 -38.51 -14.88
C LEU A 144 -11.20 -38.38 -13.37
N ASN A 145 -11.50 -39.42 -12.60
CA ASN A 145 -11.31 -39.37 -11.14
C ASN A 145 -9.81 -39.35 -10.76
N ALA A 146 -8.97 -40.08 -11.49
CA ALA A 146 -7.53 -40.05 -11.30
C ALA A 146 -6.92 -38.67 -11.60
N GLN A 147 -7.37 -38.00 -12.67
CA GLN A 147 -6.96 -36.62 -12.98
C GLN A 147 -7.50 -35.63 -11.96
N TYR A 148 -8.75 -35.79 -11.52
CA TYR A 148 -9.33 -34.95 -10.48
C TYR A 148 -8.54 -35.03 -9.16
N GLU A 149 -8.17 -36.24 -8.73
CA GLU A 149 -7.33 -36.44 -7.54
C GLU A 149 -5.91 -35.89 -7.73
N ALA A 150 -5.34 -36.00 -8.93
CA ALA A 150 -4.03 -35.42 -9.25
C ALA A 150 -4.05 -33.87 -9.20
N GLU A 151 -5.08 -33.24 -9.75
CA GLU A 151 -5.25 -31.78 -9.71
C GLU A 151 -5.56 -31.28 -8.30
N LEU A 152 -6.37 -32.01 -7.52
CA LEU A 152 -6.60 -31.72 -6.10
C LEU A 152 -5.30 -31.73 -5.30
N ASN A 153 -4.43 -32.70 -5.54
CA ASN A 153 -3.11 -32.76 -4.92
C ASN A 153 -2.21 -31.61 -5.41
N HIS A 154 -2.27 -31.25 -6.69
CA HIS A 154 -1.50 -30.13 -7.24
C HIS A 154 -1.92 -28.78 -6.65
N ILE A 155 -3.23 -28.55 -6.42
CA ILE A 155 -3.77 -27.35 -5.76
C ILE A 155 -3.50 -27.37 -4.25
N SER A 156 -3.44 -28.55 -3.63
CA SER A 156 -3.17 -28.70 -2.19
C SER A 156 -1.75 -28.28 -1.81
N HIS A 157 -0.80 -28.42 -2.72
CA HIS A 157 0.57 -27.98 -2.50
C HIS A 157 0.76 -26.51 -2.83
N LYS A 158 1.48 -25.78 -1.96
CA LYS A 158 1.84 -24.38 -2.19
C LYS A 158 2.62 -24.28 -3.51
N ALA A 159 2.14 -23.43 -4.42
CA ALA A 159 2.78 -23.20 -5.72
C ALA A 159 4.29 -22.97 -5.54
N PRO A 160 5.14 -23.65 -6.34
CA PRO A 160 6.58 -23.46 -6.26
C PRO A 160 6.91 -21.99 -6.49
N GLU A 161 7.83 -21.45 -5.70
CA GLU A 161 8.23 -20.05 -5.86
C GLU A 161 8.76 -19.83 -7.28
N GLU A 162 8.07 -19.00 -8.06
CA GLU A 162 8.55 -18.56 -9.36
C GLU A 162 9.89 -17.86 -9.20
N LYS A 163 10.96 -18.58 -9.50
CA LYS A 163 12.30 -18.01 -9.63
C LYS A 163 12.31 -17.20 -10.90
N ARG A 164 11.90 -15.94 -10.78
CA ARG A 164 11.92 -14.97 -11.87
C ARG A 164 13.36 -14.77 -12.33
N GLU A 165 13.72 -15.37 -13.47
CA GLU A 165 15.02 -15.16 -14.09
C GLU A 165 15.04 -13.76 -14.72
N VAL A 166 15.63 -12.81 -13.98
CA VAL A 166 15.76 -11.42 -14.44
C VAL A 166 16.74 -11.39 -15.61
N SER A 167 16.25 -11.03 -16.79
CA SER A 167 17.07 -10.88 -17.99
C SER A 167 18.08 -9.73 -17.85
N MET A 168 19.17 -9.78 -18.61
CA MET A 168 20.19 -8.70 -18.61
C MET A 168 19.59 -7.34 -19.00
N SER A 169 18.59 -7.31 -19.87
CA SER A 169 17.88 -6.08 -20.27
C SER A 169 17.11 -5.48 -19.10
N GLU A 170 16.36 -6.29 -18.35
CA GLU A 170 15.62 -5.84 -17.16
C GLU A 170 16.54 -5.27 -16.07
N LYS A 171 17.77 -5.82 -15.91
CA LYS A 171 18.76 -5.29 -14.97
C LYS A 171 19.24 -3.90 -15.36
N GLN A 172 19.44 -3.64 -16.66
CA GLN A 172 19.88 -2.34 -17.16
C GLN A 172 18.78 -1.28 -16.97
N ASP A 173 17.52 -1.63 -17.26
CA ASP A 173 16.39 -0.73 -17.08
C ASP A 173 16.14 -0.40 -15.60
N ASP A 174 16.30 -1.38 -14.71
CA ASP A 174 16.23 -1.15 -13.27
C ASP A 174 17.34 -0.25 -12.74
N TYR A 175 18.55 -0.32 -13.33
CA TYR A 175 19.65 0.58 -12.96
C TYR A 175 19.32 2.03 -13.33
N TYR A 176 18.81 2.27 -14.55
CA TYR A 176 18.41 3.62 -14.99
C TYR A 176 17.21 4.15 -14.20
N ARG A 177 16.22 3.31 -13.86
CA ARG A 177 15.13 3.67 -12.93
C ARG A 177 15.68 4.08 -11.56
N GLY A 178 16.55 3.27 -10.97
CA GLY A 178 17.14 3.55 -9.66
C GLY A 178 18.04 4.78 -9.64
N PHE A 179 18.72 5.11 -10.74
CA PHE A 179 19.46 6.37 -10.85
C PHE A 179 18.52 7.59 -10.84
N ARG A 180 17.48 7.59 -11.68
CA ARG A 180 16.47 8.68 -11.72
C ARG A 180 15.84 8.92 -10.35
N SER A 181 15.40 7.86 -9.67
CA SER A 181 14.80 7.97 -8.34
C SER A 181 15.78 8.55 -7.32
N ARG A 182 17.06 8.13 -7.33
CA ARG A 182 18.07 8.66 -6.38
C ARG A 182 18.38 10.14 -6.59
N VAL A 183 18.39 10.61 -7.84
CA VAL A 183 18.60 12.03 -8.16
C VAL A 183 17.45 12.88 -7.61
N VAL A 184 16.21 12.44 -7.79
CA VAL A 184 15.03 13.16 -7.26
C VAL A 184 14.99 13.11 -5.74
N LEU A 185 15.33 11.96 -5.14
CA LEU A 185 15.43 11.83 -3.69
C LEU A 185 16.50 12.73 -3.08
N PHE A 186 17.66 12.88 -3.75
CA PHE A 186 18.68 13.84 -3.36
C PHE A 186 18.15 15.29 -3.43
N TRP A 187 17.40 15.63 -4.48
CA TRP A 187 16.80 16.96 -4.64
C TRP A 187 15.74 17.30 -3.58
N ILE A 188 15.02 16.32 -3.02
CA ILE A 188 14.05 16.55 -1.94
C ILE A 188 14.73 16.77 -0.59
N ILE A 189 15.94 16.21 -0.41
CA ILE A 189 16.70 16.30 0.84
C ILE A 189 17.58 17.56 0.87
N CYS A 190 18.01 18.07 -0.29
CA CYS A 190 18.69 19.35 -0.44
C CYS A 190 17.70 20.52 -0.46
#